data_AF-A0A9P5HE01-F1
#
_entry.id   AF-A0A9P5HE01-F1
#
_cell.length_a   1.000
_cell.length_b   1.000
_cell.length_c   1.000
_cell.angle_alpha   90.00
_cell.angle_beta   90.00
_cell.angle_gamma   90.00
#
_symmetry.space_group_name_H-M   'P 1'
#
loop_
_entity.id
_entity.type
_entity.pdbx_description
1 polymer ?
#
loop_
_entity_poly.entity_id
_entity_poly.type
_entity_poly.pdbx_seq_one_letter_code
_entity_poly.pdbx_strand_id
1 'polypeptide(L)'
;MATNGSMTEVDSNHEPTAAREVEKGDLDSVGPEDPSSAISEIPDGGAAAWLMVLGTWCTSFCSFGWINSVGIFQDYYEREMLKNYSSSTIAWIPSLQIFFIMAMGPVVGRLYDIYGPRRLILGGTLLHVFGLMMASLSTEYYQILLSQGICSAIGASAIFQPAISTVPEWFNKKRATAFGICSTGSSIGGVIFPIMLTHLISKVGFPWTMRISAFLILFLLIIANLTVRRRIVSKSKVSKKMDHLRAFRETKSLLLMAGFSLITFGIFVPIDYVVVEARASGMSTGILAYLVPILNSARFVVLSMIDSIIV
;
A
#
# COMPACT_ATOMS: atom_id res chain seq x y z
N MET A 1 4.34 -99.03 -36.05
CA MET A 1 5.28 -99.55 -35.04
C MET A 1 5.63 -98.36 -34.15
N ALA A 2 5.00 -98.17 -32.98
CA ALA A 2 5.30 -98.87 -31.72
C ALA A 2 6.81 -98.67 -31.39
N THR A 3 7.25 -97.97 -30.34
CA THR A 3 6.81 -97.97 -28.93
C THR A 3 7.56 -96.89 -28.12
N ASN A 4 6.88 -96.35 -27.09
CA ASN A 4 7.31 -96.03 -25.70
C ASN A 4 8.55 -95.15 -25.42
N GLY A 5 8.53 -94.23 -24.44
CA GLY A 5 7.49 -93.89 -23.47
C GLY A 5 8.01 -93.02 -22.30
N SER A 6 7.04 -92.45 -21.57
CA SER A 6 7.04 -92.00 -20.16
C SER A 6 7.98 -90.82 -19.79
N MET A 7 7.66 -89.84 -18.95
CA MET A 7 6.62 -89.49 -17.95
C MET A 7 6.86 -87.98 -17.66
N THR A 8 5.96 -87.08 -17.23
CA THR A 8 4.93 -87.10 -16.16
C THR A 8 4.18 -85.73 -16.19
N GLU A 9 2.86 -85.77 -15.95
CA GLU A 9 1.96 -84.84 -15.20
C GLU A 9 2.03 -83.31 -15.47
N VAL A 10 0.99 -82.65 -16.02
CA VAL A 10 -0.34 -82.27 -15.44
C VAL A 10 -0.16 -81.40 -14.18
N ASP A 11 -0.39 -80.08 -14.24
CA ASP A 11 -1.67 -79.46 -13.84
C ASP A 11 -1.75 -78.01 -14.39
N SER A 12 -2.74 -77.67 -15.21
CA SER A 12 -4.01 -76.98 -14.86
C SER A 12 -3.86 -75.54 -14.31
N ASN A 13 -4.23 -74.54 -15.13
CA ASN A 13 -5.43 -73.72 -14.89
C ASN A 13 -5.55 -72.51 -15.84
N HIS A 14 -6.82 -72.21 -16.11
CA HIS A 14 -7.46 -71.25 -17.01
C HIS A 14 -7.00 -69.76 -17.00
N GLU A 15 -6.93 -69.20 -18.23
CA GLU A 15 -7.50 -67.91 -18.73
C GLU A 15 -7.04 -66.54 -18.16
N PRO A 16 -7.35 -65.40 -18.82
CA PRO A 16 -7.28 -65.07 -20.26
C PRO A 16 -6.59 -63.70 -20.53
N THR A 17 -6.30 -63.42 -21.81
CA THR A 17 -6.16 -62.09 -22.43
C THR A 17 -5.28 -61.02 -21.73
N ALA A 18 -4.02 -60.91 -22.13
CA ALA A 18 -3.15 -59.79 -21.80
C ALA A 18 -3.64 -58.49 -22.48
N ALA A 19 -4.40 -57.69 -21.74
CA ALA A 19 -4.58 -56.28 -22.03
C ALA A 19 -3.26 -55.54 -21.72
N ARG A 20 -2.82 -54.69 -22.65
CA ARG A 20 -1.67 -53.79 -22.50
C ARG A 20 -1.75 -53.02 -21.18
N GLU A 21 -0.78 -53.25 -20.29
CA GLU A 21 -0.51 -52.36 -19.17
C GLU A 21 -0.02 -51.01 -19.72
N VAL A 22 -0.79 -49.96 -19.44
CA VAL A 22 -0.35 -48.58 -19.60
C VAL A 22 0.60 -48.30 -18.44
N GLU A 23 1.88 -48.13 -18.79
CA GLU A 23 2.95 -47.69 -17.92
C GLU A 23 2.53 -46.38 -17.21
N LYS A 24 2.22 -46.47 -15.91
CA LYS A 24 2.03 -45.32 -15.03
C LYS A 24 3.40 -44.67 -14.84
N GLY A 25 3.70 -43.69 -15.70
CA GLY A 25 4.82 -42.78 -15.49
C GLY A 25 4.66 -42.00 -14.19
N ASP A 26 5.75 -41.94 -13.42
CA ASP A 26 5.92 -41.33 -12.13
C ASP A 26 5.20 -39.97 -11.96
N LEU A 27 4.23 -39.94 -11.05
CA LEU A 27 3.58 -38.71 -10.55
C LEU A 27 3.90 -38.43 -9.07
N ASP A 28 4.85 -39.16 -8.49
CA ASP A 28 5.18 -39.05 -7.06
C ASP A 28 6.67 -38.72 -6.83
N SER A 29 7.09 -37.51 -7.20
CA SER A 29 8.28 -36.88 -6.58
C SER A 29 8.33 -35.36 -6.71
N VAL A 30 7.25 -34.65 -6.35
CA VAL A 30 7.40 -33.23 -5.99
C VAL A 30 7.78 -33.17 -4.51
N GLY A 31 9.09 -33.26 -4.23
CA GLY A 31 9.63 -32.97 -2.91
C GLY A 31 9.26 -31.55 -2.47
N PRO A 32 9.30 -31.24 -1.16
CA PRO A 32 9.00 -29.90 -0.69
C PRO A 32 9.95 -28.90 -1.36
N GLU A 33 9.42 -27.99 -2.18
CA GLU A 33 10.20 -26.93 -2.82
C GLU A 33 11.02 -26.20 -1.74
N ASP A 34 12.35 -26.26 -1.90
CA ASP A 34 13.28 -25.55 -1.03
C ASP A 34 12.97 -24.04 -1.12
N PRO A 35 12.63 -23.35 -0.02
CA PRO A 35 12.34 -21.91 -0.03
C PRO A 35 13.50 -21.05 -0.58
N SER A 36 14.71 -21.62 -0.66
CA SER A 36 15.86 -21.02 -1.33
C SER A 36 15.65 -20.81 -2.85
N SER A 37 14.96 -21.73 -3.51
CA SER A 37 14.73 -21.68 -4.98
C SER A 37 13.83 -20.51 -5.39
N ALA A 38 12.80 -20.20 -4.60
CA ALA A 38 11.85 -19.12 -4.84
C ALA A 38 12.47 -17.70 -4.73
N ILE A 39 13.56 -17.55 -3.97
CA ILE A 39 14.30 -16.28 -3.86
C ILE A 39 15.14 -16.02 -5.13
N SER A 40 15.59 -17.07 -5.81
CA SER A 40 16.38 -16.94 -7.05
C SER A 40 15.56 -16.47 -8.27
N GLU A 41 14.22 -16.56 -8.18
CA GLU A 41 13.31 -16.21 -9.26
C GLU A 41 12.72 -14.78 -9.15
N ILE A 42 13.10 -13.93 -8.19
CA ILE A 42 12.54 -12.57 -8.10
C ILE A 42 12.97 -11.75 -9.32
N PRO A 43 12.02 -11.22 -10.14
CA PRO A 43 12.35 -10.75 -11.47
C PRO A 43 13.19 -9.48 -11.46
N ASP A 44 13.26 -8.68 -10.37
CA ASP A 44 14.10 -7.47 -10.33
C ASP A 44 13.88 -6.55 -11.57
N GLY A 45 12.69 -6.59 -12.15
CA GLY A 45 12.35 -5.94 -13.42
C GLY A 45 11.23 -6.61 -14.23
N GLY A 46 11.11 -6.22 -15.50
CA GLY A 46 10.06 -6.65 -16.42
C GLY A 46 8.79 -5.79 -16.38
N ALA A 47 8.03 -5.78 -17.48
CA ALA A 47 6.85 -4.92 -17.63
C ALA A 47 5.83 -5.13 -16.48
N ALA A 48 5.64 -6.39 -16.09
CA ALA A 48 4.83 -6.78 -14.96
C ALA A 48 5.22 -6.11 -13.62
N ALA A 49 6.52 -6.11 -13.30
CA ALA A 49 7.02 -5.54 -12.05
C ALA A 49 6.91 -4.02 -12.05
N TRP A 50 7.20 -3.37 -13.18
CA TRP A 50 7.08 -1.92 -13.33
C TRP A 50 5.63 -1.44 -13.36
N LEU A 51 4.69 -2.23 -13.91
CA LEU A 51 3.26 -1.94 -13.79
C LEU A 51 2.79 -2.03 -12.34
N MET A 52 3.28 -3.00 -11.57
CA MET A 52 3.00 -3.08 -10.14
C MET A 52 3.53 -1.83 -9.41
N VAL A 53 4.76 -1.39 -9.71
CA VAL A 53 5.32 -0.12 -9.18
C VAL A 53 4.43 1.07 -9.53
N LEU A 54 3.94 1.17 -10.76
CA LEU A 54 2.99 2.22 -11.17
C LEU A 54 1.70 2.18 -10.33
N GLY A 55 1.15 0.98 -10.09
CA GLY A 55 -0.02 0.84 -9.23
C GLY A 55 0.23 1.28 -7.80
N THR A 56 1.34 0.86 -7.22
CA THR A 56 1.75 1.27 -5.87
C THR A 56 2.02 2.77 -5.81
N TRP A 57 2.62 3.36 -6.85
CA TRP A 57 2.77 4.81 -6.99
C TRP A 57 1.42 5.52 -6.98
N CYS A 58 0.41 5.03 -7.71
CA CYS A 58 -0.95 5.59 -7.68
C CYS A 58 -1.58 5.53 -6.29
N THR A 59 -1.38 4.44 -5.53
CA THR A 59 -1.88 4.36 -4.14
C THR A 59 -1.17 5.35 -3.21
N SER A 60 0.14 5.54 -3.39
CA SER A 60 0.97 6.51 -2.65
C SER A 60 0.53 7.96 -2.91
N PHE A 61 0.25 8.28 -4.18
CA PHE A 61 -0.33 9.55 -4.59
C PHE A 61 -1.69 9.81 -3.92
N CYS A 62 -2.60 8.84 -3.95
CA CYS A 62 -3.96 9.00 -3.43
C CYS A 62 -4.09 8.95 -1.90
N SER A 63 -3.08 8.43 -1.20
CA SER A 63 -3.04 8.33 0.26
C SER A 63 -2.25 9.49 0.87
N PHE A 64 -0.92 9.38 0.92
CA PHE A 64 -0.06 10.41 1.50
C PHE A 64 -0.10 11.72 0.71
N GLY A 65 -0.22 11.68 -0.61
CA GLY A 65 -0.40 12.90 -1.40
C GLY A 65 -1.67 13.68 -1.00
N TRP A 66 -2.77 12.97 -0.72
CA TRP A 66 -4.01 13.57 -0.22
C TRP A 66 -3.84 14.17 1.18
N ILE A 67 -3.15 13.46 2.10
CA ILE A 67 -2.87 13.95 3.46
C ILE A 67 -2.08 15.26 3.47
N ASN A 68 -1.21 15.51 2.49
CA ASN A 68 -0.46 16.78 2.44
C ASN A 68 -1.36 18.03 2.26
N SER A 69 -2.66 17.85 2.01
CA SER A 69 -3.64 18.94 1.94
C SER A 69 -4.30 19.30 3.27
N VAL A 70 -3.89 18.70 4.40
CA VAL A 70 -4.50 18.95 5.73
C VAL A 70 -4.54 20.43 6.10
N GLY A 71 -3.52 21.21 5.77
CA GLY A 71 -3.49 22.65 6.07
C GLY A 71 -4.54 23.46 5.30
N ILE A 72 -4.84 23.07 4.05
CA ILE A 72 -5.88 23.72 3.23
C ILE A 72 -7.27 23.42 3.81
N PHE A 73 -7.49 22.17 4.23
CA PHE A 73 -8.75 21.78 4.88
C PHE A 73 -8.92 22.47 6.22
N GLN A 74 -7.87 22.53 7.05
CA GLN A 74 -7.88 23.23 8.33
C GLN A 74 -8.29 24.71 8.14
N ASP A 75 -7.60 25.42 7.25
CA ASP A 75 -7.88 26.84 6.97
C ASP A 75 -9.30 27.05 6.43
N TYR A 76 -9.75 26.23 5.49
CA TYR A 76 -11.11 26.31 4.94
C TYR A 76 -12.20 26.01 6.00
N TYR A 77 -11.99 25.01 6.84
CA TYR A 77 -12.93 24.66 7.90
C TYR A 77 -13.02 25.75 8.96
N GLU A 78 -11.90 26.33 9.39
CA GLU A 78 -11.90 27.45 10.33
C GLU A 78 -12.56 28.70 9.75
N ARG A 79 -12.26 29.02 8.48
CA ARG A 79 -12.68 30.29 7.89
C ARG A 79 -14.06 30.29 7.30
N GLU A 80 -14.58 29.16 6.84
CA GLU A 80 -15.83 29.12 6.06
C GLU A 80 -16.87 28.20 6.66
N MET A 81 -16.51 26.95 6.94
CA MET A 81 -17.48 25.88 7.16
C MET A 81 -17.83 25.64 8.63
N LEU A 82 -16.85 25.76 9.53
CA LEU A 82 -16.94 25.40 10.96
C LEU A 82 -16.55 26.58 11.86
N LYS A 83 -16.90 27.81 11.47
CA LYS A 83 -16.57 29.08 12.17
C LYS A 83 -16.87 29.09 13.68
N ASN A 84 -17.84 28.30 14.12
CA ASN A 84 -18.27 28.23 15.52
C ASN A 84 -17.44 27.26 16.38
N TYR A 85 -16.53 26.49 15.77
CA TYR A 85 -15.66 25.54 16.46
C TYR A 85 -14.27 26.13 16.67
N SER A 86 -13.64 25.76 17.78
CA SER A 86 -12.24 26.14 18.01
C SER A 86 -11.30 25.42 17.02
N SER A 87 -10.18 26.08 16.68
CA SER A 87 -9.12 25.51 15.83
C SER A 87 -8.67 24.12 16.30
N SER A 88 -8.52 23.92 17.61
CA SER A 88 -8.15 22.63 18.21
C SER A 88 -9.21 21.55 18.01
N THR A 89 -10.50 21.91 18.00
CA THR A 89 -11.58 20.96 17.70
C THR A 89 -11.55 20.56 16.23
N ILE A 90 -11.35 21.52 15.32
CA ILE A 90 -11.28 21.24 13.89
C ILE A 90 -10.04 20.38 13.56
N ALA A 91 -8.92 20.61 14.25
CA ALA A 91 -7.67 19.87 14.06
C ALA A 91 -7.77 18.36 14.36
N TRP A 92 -8.83 17.89 15.04
CA TRP A 92 -9.08 16.46 15.19
C TRP A 92 -9.36 15.76 13.86
N ILE A 93 -9.94 16.45 12.87
CA ILE A 93 -10.22 15.87 11.55
C ILE A 93 -8.92 15.41 10.85
N PRO A 94 -7.94 16.30 10.58
CA PRO A 94 -6.68 15.88 9.97
C PRO A 94 -5.85 14.96 10.89
N SER A 95 -5.94 15.13 12.21
CA SER A 95 -5.23 14.27 13.17
C SER A 95 -5.71 12.82 13.12
N LEU A 96 -7.04 12.61 13.11
CA LEU A 96 -7.61 11.27 12.96
C LEU A 96 -7.28 10.66 11.59
N GLN A 97 -7.21 11.48 10.56
CA GLN A 97 -6.85 11.01 9.23
C GLN A 97 -5.44 10.39 9.21
N ILE A 98 -4.45 11.08 9.79
CA ILE A 98 -3.08 10.56 9.92
C ILE A 98 -3.07 9.34 10.85
N PHE A 99 -3.77 9.42 11.98
CA PHE A 99 -3.87 8.32 12.95
C PHE A 99 -4.38 7.03 12.30
N PHE A 100 -5.53 7.04 11.62
CA PHE A 100 -6.09 5.83 11.02
C PHE A 100 -5.23 5.30 9.87
N ILE A 101 -4.58 6.18 9.10
CA ILE A 101 -3.68 5.74 8.02
C ILE A 101 -2.51 4.91 8.58
N MET A 102 -1.98 5.29 9.74
CA MET A 102 -0.86 4.60 10.40
C MET A 102 -1.32 3.44 11.29
N ALA A 103 -2.30 3.67 12.16
CA ALA A 103 -2.74 2.74 13.19
C ALA A 103 -3.39 1.46 12.61
N MET A 104 -3.92 1.52 11.39
CA MET A 104 -4.53 0.37 10.73
C MET A 104 -3.51 -0.68 10.24
N GLY A 105 -2.19 -0.43 10.37
CA GLY A 105 -1.09 -1.36 10.05
C GLY A 105 -1.36 -2.83 10.37
N PRO A 106 -1.55 -3.19 11.66
CA PRO A 106 -1.75 -4.58 12.06
C PRO A 106 -3.03 -5.20 11.49
N VAL A 107 -4.11 -4.43 11.38
CA VAL A 107 -5.40 -4.90 10.88
C VAL A 107 -5.31 -5.18 9.38
N VAL A 108 -4.79 -4.23 8.63
CA VAL A 108 -4.62 -4.32 7.17
C VAL A 108 -3.59 -5.40 6.82
N GLY A 109 -2.50 -5.54 7.58
CA GLY A 109 -1.53 -6.62 7.40
C GLY A 109 -2.16 -8.01 7.58
N ARG A 110 -2.98 -8.19 8.62
CA ARG A 110 -3.72 -9.46 8.80
C ARG A 110 -4.70 -9.72 7.66
N LEU A 111 -5.43 -8.70 7.23
CA LEU A 111 -6.36 -8.80 6.10
C LEU A 111 -5.62 -9.09 4.79
N TYR A 112 -4.42 -8.55 4.62
CA TYR A 112 -3.54 -8.79 3.47
C TYR A 112 -3.14 -10.26 3.39
N ASP A 113 -2.77 -10.86 4.52
CA ASP A 113 -2.40 -12.27 4.57
C ASP A 113 -3.58 -13.19 4.18
N ILE A 114 -4.80 -12.84 4.60
CA ILE A 114 -6.02 -13.65 4.38
C ILE A 114 -6.58 -13.47 2.97
N TYR A 115 -6.74 -12.23 2.51
CA TYR A 115 -7.50 -11.91 1.29
C TYR A 115 -6.60 -11.49 0.11
N GLY A 116 -5.32 -11.21 0.36
CA GLY A 116 -4.38 -10.69 -0.61
C GLY A 116 -4.59 -9.20 -0.95
N PRO A 117 -3.63 -8.59 -1.67
CA PRO A 117 -3.63 -7.16 -1.95
C PRO A 117 -4.86 -6.68 -2.73
N ARG A 118 -5.28 -7.41 -3.77
CA ARG A 118 -6.27 -6.93 -4.73
C ARG A 118 -7.64 -6.67 -4.10
N ARG A 119 -8.10 -7.56 -3.23
CA ARG A 119 -9.40 -7.42 -2.54
C ARG A 119 -9.38 -6.27 -1.54
N LEU A 120 -8.25 -6.10 -0.85
CA LEU A 120 -8.07 -5.01 0.10
C LEU A 120 -8.02 -3.65 -0.59
N ILE A 121 -7.25 -3.53 -1.68
CA ILE A 121 -7.14 -2.29 -2.44
C ILE A 121 -8.50 -1.94 -3.04
N LEU A 122 -9.28 -2.91 -3.52
CA LEU A 122 -10.63 -2.66 -4.02
C LEU A 122 -11.55 -2.12 -2.91
N GLY A 123 -11.60 -2.79 -1.75
CA GLY A 123 -12.39 -2.35 -0.60
C GLY A 123 -11.95 -0.97 -0.08
N GLY A 124 -10.64 -0.74 0.01
CA GLY A 124 -10.06 0.54 0.40
C GLY A 124 -10.36 1.66 -0.61
N THR A 125 -10.37 1.35 -1.90
CA THR A 125 -10.72 2.30 -2.96
C THR A 125 -12.15 2.76 -2.81
N LEU A 126 -13.09 1.82 -2.65
CA LEU A 126 -14.50 2.14 -2.42
C LEU A 126 -14.68 2.97 -1.16
N LEU A 127 -14.05 2.58 -0.05
CA LEU A 127 -14.17 3.27 1.22
C LEU A 127 -13.55 4.68 1.20
N HIS A 128 -12.41 4.84 0.54
CA HIS A 128 -11.72 6.13 0.39
C HIS A 128 -12.56 7.10 -0.44
N VAL A 129 -12.96 6.68 -1.64
CA VAL A 129 -13.80 7.48 -2.55
C VAL A 129 -15.16 7.78 -1.92
N PHE A 130 -15.79 6.80 -1.27
CA PHE A 130 -17.05 7.00 -0.56
C PHE A 130 -16.91 8.04 0.55
N GLY A 131 -15.86 7.95 1.38
CA GLY A 131 -15.59 8.94 2.43
C GLY A 131 -15.45 10.36 1.87
N LEU A 132 -14.72 10.54 0.76
CA LEU A 132 -14.59 11.85 0.11
C LEU A 132 -15.89 12.35 -0.52
N MET A 133 -16.69 11.46 -1.12
CA MET A 133 -18.01 11.80 -1.65
C MET A 133 -18.97 12.21 -0.54
N MET A 134 -18.95 11.54 0.62
CA MET A 134 -19.75 11.92 1.78
C MET A 134 -19.26 13.23 2.41
N ALA A 135 -17.94 13.47 2.45
CA ALA A 135 -17.38 14.75 2.87
C ALA A 135 -17.87 15.90 1.96
N SER A 136 -18.06 15.66 0.66
CA SER A 136 -18.60 16.67 -0.28
C SER A 136 -20.03 17.12 0.04
N LEU A 137 -20.80 16.30 0.75
CA LEU A 137 -22.18 16.56 1.14
C LEU A 137 -22.31 17.02 2.59
N SER A 138 -21.21 17.00 3.33
CA SER A 138 -21.21 17.28 4.76
C SER A 138 -21.37 18.77 5.01
N THR A 139 -22.16 19.12 6.03
CA THR A 139 -22.35 20.49 6.52
C THR A 139 -21.94 20.64 7.98
N GLU A 140 -22.00 19.55 8.74
CA GLU A 140 -21.72 19.52 10.18
C GLU A 140 -20.33 18.93 10.49
N TYR A 141 -19.73 19.37 11.59
CA TYR A 141 -18.40 18.90 12.04
C TYR A 141 -18.31 17.37 12.10
N TYR A 142 -19.27 16.70 12.75
CA TYR A 142 -19.23 15.24 12.92
C TYR A 142 -19.32 14.50 11.58
N GLN A 143 -19.99 15.07 10.57
CA GLN A 143 -20.11 14.46 9.24
C GLN A 143 -18.76 14.46 8.53
N ILE A 144 -18.02 15.58 8.58
CA ILE A 144 -16.66 15.67 8.03
C ILE A 144 -15.71 14.75 8.81
N LEU A 145 -15.79 14.76 10.15
CA LEU A 145 -14.97 13.92 11.01
C LEU A 145 -15.12 12.44 10.65
N LEU A 146 -16.35 11.94 10.53
CA LEU A 146 -16.63 10.54 10.21
C LEU A 146 -16.27 10.20 8.75
N SER A 147 -16.59 11.09 7.80
CA SER A 147 -16.39 10.82 6.37
C SER A 147 -14.92 10.97 5.94
N GLN A 148 -14.28 12.09 6.26
CA GLN A 148 -12.89 12.37 5.90
C GLN A 148 -11.90 11.83 6.93
N GLY A 149 -12.11 12.15 8.21
CA GLY A 149 -11.17 11.82 9.29
C GLY A 149 -11.08 10.34 9.59
N ILE A 150 -12.16 9.58 9.38
CA ILE A 150 -12.22 8.14 9.70
C ILE A 150 -12.39 7.28 8.44
N CYS A 151 -13.53 7.42 7.73
CA CYS A 151 -13.87 6.54 6.62
C CYS A 151 -12.83 6.61 5.49
N SER A 152 -12.57 7.82 4.99
CA SER A 152 -11.57 8.06 3.96
C SER A 152 -10.17 7.63 4.42
N ALA A 153 -9.81 7.92 5.67
CA ALA A 153 -8.51 7.55 6.25
C ALA A 153 -8.29 6.03 6.33
N ILE A 154 -9.28 5.27 6.78
CA ILE A 154 -9.23 3.80 6.79
C ILE A 154 -9.11 3.26 5.36
N GLY A 155 -9.87 3.84 4.41
CA GLY A 155 -9.77 3.51 2.99
C GLY A 155 -8.36 3.75 2.43
N ALA A 156 -7.79 4.92 2.73
CA ALA A 156 -6.43 5.31 2.35
C ALA A 156 -5.36 4.36 2.93
N SER A 157 -5.55 3.87 4.16
CA SER A 157 -4.68 2.85 4.75
C SER A 157 -4.78 1.52 3.99
N ALA A 158 -6.00 1.08 3.71
CA ALA A 158 -6.32 -0.18 3.05
C ALA A 158 -5.95 -0.22 1.55
N ILE A 159 -5.60 0.92 0.93
CA ILE A 159 -4.98 0.96 -0.39
C ILE A 159 -3.46 0.96 -0.32
N PHE A 160 -2.86 1.77 0.56
CA PHE A 160 -1.42 2.03 0.54
C PHE A 160 -0.62 0.86 1.13
N GLN A 161 -1.01 0.38 2.32
CA GLN A 161 -0.23 -0.62 3.03
C GLN A 161 -0.17 -1.97 2.29
N PRO A 162 -1.27 -2.46 1.67
CA PRO A 162 -1.21 -3.66 0.84
C PRO A 162 -0.32 -3.48 -0.39
N ALA A 163 -0.41 -2.33 -1.07
CA ALA A 163 0.36 -2.08 -2.27
C ALA A 163 1.86 -2.01 -1.97
N ILE A 164 2.26 -1.24 -0.96
CA ILE A 164 3.68 -1.11 -0.58
C ILE A 164 4.28 -2.44 -0.09
N SER A 165 3.48 -3.28 0.56
CA SER A 165 3.89 -4.61 1.03
C SER A 165 4.13 -5.62 -0.10
N THR A 166 3.56 -5.40 -1.29
CA THR A 166 3.82 -6.27 -2.45
C THR A 166 5.15 -5.99 -3.14
N VAL A 167 5.75 -4.81 -2.96
CA VAL A 167 6.96 -4.40 -3.68
C VAL A 167 8.14 -5.38 -3.50
N PRO A 168 8.45 -5.86 -2.28
CA PRO A 168 9.53 -6.82 -2.06
C PRO A 168 9.31 -8.19 -2.74
N GLU A 169 8.07 -8.53 -3.12
CA GLU A 169 7.79 -9.77 -3.84
C GLU A 169 8.25 -9.71 -5.31
N TRP A 170 8.43 -8.51 -5.85
CA TRP A 170 8.78 -8.24 -7.25
C TRP A 170 10.24 -7.79 -7.42
N PHE A 171 10.85 -7.23 -6.38
CA PHE A 171 12.21 -6.69 -6.41
C PHE A 171 13.01 -7.13 -5.18
N ASN A 172 14.22 -7.64 -5.43
CA ASN A 172 15.21 -7.99 -4.42
C ASN A 172 16.38 -7.02 -4.46
N LYS A 173 17.20 -7.04 -5.53
CA LYS A 173 18.35 -6.14 -5.71
C LYS A 173 17.91 -4.70 -5.92
N LYS A 174 16.86 -4.46 -6.70
CA LYS A 174 16.36 -3.10 -7.04
C LYS A 174 15.22 -2.62 -6.13
N ARG A 175 15.09 -3.21 -4.93
CA ARG A 175 14.01 -2.86 -3.98
C ARG A 175 14.04 -1.39 -3.58
N ALA A 176 15.24 -0.82 -3.39
CA ALA A 176 15.40 0.57 -2.97
C ALA A 176 14.88 1.54 -4.05
N THR A 177 15.29 1.34 -5.31
CA THR A 177 14.81 2.11 -6.45
C THR A 177 13.29 1.97 -6.62
N ALA A 178 12.74 0.76 -6.47
CA ALA A 178 11.29 0.53 -6.57
C ALA A 178 10.50 1.27 -5.47
N PHE A 179 10.93 1.17 -4.21
CA PHE A 179 10.34 1.95 -3.10
C PHE A 179 10.51 3.45 -3.32
N GLY A 180 11.66 3.86 -3.83
CA GLY A 180 11.99 5.22 -4.21
C GLY A 180 10.99 5.82 -5.17
N ILE A 181 10.78 5.15 -6.30
CA ILE A 181 9.79 5.53 -7.31
C ILE A 181 8.41 5.58 -6.66
N CYS A 182 7.97 4.55 -5.92
CA CYS A 182 6.68 4.55 -5.25
C CYS A 182 6.48 5.75 -4.29
N SER A 183 7.55 6.15 -3.59
CA SER A 183 7.54 7.30 -2.67
C SER A 183 7.30 8.62 -3.40
N THR A 184 7.80 8.78 -4.62
CA THR A 184 7.58 10.01 -5.42
C THR A 184 6.11 10.32 -5.67
N GLY A 185 5.23 9.30 -5.68
CA GLY A 185 3.78 9.48 -5.85
C GLY A 185 3.19 10.35 -4.75
N SER A 186 3.58 10.12 -3.50
CA SER A 186 3.16 10.94 -2.36
C SER A 186 3.61 12.40 -2.49
N SER A 187 4.83 12.63 -3.02
CA SER A 187 5.40 13.97 -3.20
C SER A 187 4.68 14.74 -4.30
N ILE A 188 4.43 14.10 -5.45
CA ILE A 188 3.70 14.73 -6.56
C ILE A 188 2.25 14.99 -6.16
N GLY A 189 1.59 14.05 -5.48
CA GLY A 189 0.25 14.25 -4.94
C GLY A 189 0.20 15.40 -3.94
N GLY A 190 1.22 15.52 -3.07
CA GLY A 190 1.33 16.62 -2.11
C GLY A 190 1.58 18.00 -2.72
N VAL A 191 1.97 18.08 -4.00
CA VAL A 191 2.00 19.33 -4.76
C VAL A 191 0.67 19.57 -5.46
N ILE A 192 0.13 18.55 -6.13
CA ILE A 192 -1.08 18.69 -6.96
C ILE A 192 -2.33 18.94 -6.11
N PHE A 193 -2.58 18.18 -5.04
CA PHE A 193 -3.82 18.32 -4.27
C PHE A 193 -3.98 19.68 -3.60
N PRO A 194 -3.00 20.26 -2.87
CA PRO A 194 -3.19 21.56 -2.23
C PRO A 194 -3.46 22.69 -3.23
N ILE A 195 -2.73 22.70 -4.37
CA ILE A 195 -2.92 23.68 -5.45
C ILE A 195 -4.33 23.51 -6.05
N MET A 196 -4.70 22.28 -6.39
CA MET A 196 -6.00 21.97 -6.95
C MET A 196 -7.13 22.39 -5.99
N LEU A 197 -7.06 22.02 -4.72
CA LEU A 197 -8.08 22.37 -3.72
C LEU A 197 -8.23 23.89 -3.57
N THR A 198 -7.13 24.62 -3.44
CA THR A 198 -7.16 26.09 -3.28
C THR A 198 -7.85 26.79 -4.47
N HIS A 199 -7.50 26.39 -5.71
CA HIS A 199 -8.09 26.98 -6.91
C HIS A 199 -9.51 26.52 -7.20
N LEU A 200 -9.85 25.26 -6.89
CA LEU A 200 -11.18 24.73 -7.17
C LEU A 200 -12.20 25.20 -6.12
N ILE A 201 -11.82 25.30 -4.84
CA ILE A 201 -12.71 25.78 -3.79
C ILE A 201 -13.23 27.18 -4.13
N SER A 202 -12.35 28.07 -4.60
CA SER A 202 -12.72 29.44 -4.99
C SER A 202 -13.56 29.53 -6.28
N LYS A 203 -13.42 28.57 -7.22
CA LYS A 203 -14.13 28.60 -8.51
C LYS A 203 -15.46 27.85 -8.52
N VAL A 204 -15.50 26.67 -7.92
CA VAL A 204 -16.65 25.74 -8.00
C VAL A 204 -17.22 25.37 -6.63
N GLY A 205 -16.63 25.88 -5.56
CA GLY A 205 -17.03 25.59 -4.18
C GLY A 205 -16.49 24.26 -3.66
N PHE A 206 -16.57 24.07 -2.35
CA PHE A 206 -16.06 22.89 -1.67
C PHE A 206 -16.70 21.56 -2.11
N PRO A 207 -18.04 21.44 -2.25
CA PRO A 207 -18.65 20.17 -2.65
C PRO A 207 -18.14 19.63 -3.99
N TRP A 208 -18.08 20.47 -5.02
CA TRP A 208 -17.57 20.06 -6.33
C TRP A 208 -16.07 19.80 -6.32
N THR A 209 -15.31 20.58 -5.55
CA THR A 209 -13.87 20.35 -5.38
C THR A 209 -13.55 18.98 -4.79
N MET A 210 -14.31 18.57 -3.76
CA MET A 210 -14.18 17.24 -3.14
C MET A 210 -14.56 16.13 -4.12
N ARG A 211 -15.62 16.31 -4.92
CA ARG A 211 -16.02 15.33 -5.95
C ARG A 211 -14.98 15.18 -7.05
N ILE A 212 -14.44 16.29 -7.56
CA ILE A 212 -13.37 16.27 -8.58
C ILE A 212 -12.15 15.53 -8.04
N SER A 213 -11.76 15.81 -6.80
CA SER A 213 -10.66 15.11 -6.12
C SER A 213 -10.94 13.61 -5.98
N ALA A 214 -12.17 13.24 -5.60
CA ALA A 214 -12.58 11.85 -5.46
C ALA A 214 -12.60 11.11 -6.82
N PHE A 215 -12.99 11.77 -7.92
CA PHE A 215 -12.93 11.19 -9.26
C PHE A 215 -11.49 10.99 -9.75
N LEU A 216 -10.60 11.95 -9.49
CA LEU A 216 -9.17 11.80 -9.77
C LEU A 216 -8.57 10.62 -9.00
N ILE A 217 -8.87 10.53 -7.71
CA ILE A 217 -8.44 9.43 -6.85
C ILE A 217 -9.01 8.10 -7.37
N LEU A 218 -10.30 8.04 -7.71
CA LEU A 218 -10.92 6.85 -8.27
C LEU A 218 -10.23 6.38 -9.54
N PHE A 219 -9.94 7.30 -10.47
CA PHE A 219 -9.24 6.97 -11.72
C PHE A 219 -7.86 6.35 -11.46
N LEU A 220 -7.05 6.97 -10.59
CA LEU A 220 -5.72 6.45 -10.25
C LEU A 220 -5.81 5.11 -9.49
N LEU A 221 -6.81 4.94 -8.63
CA LEU A 221 -7.03 3.69 -7.91
C LEU A 221 -7.59 2.58 -8.80
N ILE A 222 -8.30 2.88 -9.88
CA ILE A 222 -8.63 1.88 -10.91
C ILE A 222 -7.35 1.32 -11.53
N ILE A 223 -6.38 2.19 -11.87
CA ILE A 223 -5.07 1.75 -12.37
C ILE A 223 -4.40 0.84 -11.32
N ALA A 224 -4.35 1.27 -10.06
CA ALA A 224 -3.77 0.47 -8.98
C ALA A 224 -4.44 -0.91 -8.82
N ASN A 225 -5.78 -0.98 -8.90
CA ASN A 225 -6.52 -2.25 -8.79
C ASN A 225 -6.26 -3.21 -9.96
N LEU A 226 -5.88 -2.69 -11.12
CA LEU A 226 -5.56 -3.49 -12.31
C LEU A 226 -4.11 -3.96 -12.32
N THR A 227 -3.19 -3.17 -11.75
CA THR A 227 -1.74 -3.46 -11.84
C THR A 227 -1.15 -4.08 -10.59
N VAL A 228 -1.65 -3.76 -9.38
CA VAL A 228 -1.12 -4.31 -8.13
C VAL A 228 -1.60 -5.75 -7.95
N ARG A 229 -0.63 -6.66 -7.88
CA ARG A 229 -0.90 -8.09 -7.74
C ARG A 229 0.18 -8.77 -6.90
N ARG A 230 -0.27 -9.74 -6.11
CA ARG A 230 0.61 -10.63 -5.35
C ARG A 230 1.37 -11.53 -6.31
N ARG A 231 2.67 -11.71 -6.09
CA ARG A 231 3.49 -12.65 -6.86
C ARG A 231 3.72 -13.93 -6.09
N ILE A 232 4.05 -13.81 -4.80
CA ILE A 232 4.32 -14.97 -3.95
C ILE A 232 3.05 -15.27 -3.17
N VAL A 233 2.34 -16.31 -3.58
CA VAL A 233 1.24 -16.86 -2.77
C VAL A 233 1.87 -17.57 -1.59
N SER A 234 2.10 -16.82 -0.51
CA SER A 234 2.57 -17.42 0.73
C SER A 234 1.51 -18.43 1.20
N LYS A 235 1.86 -19.72 1.20
CA LYS A 235 1.12 -20.78 1.91
C LYS A 235 1.24 -20.64 3.44
N SER A 236 1.56 -19.43 3.93
CA SER A 236 1.69 -19.16 5.36
C SER A 236 0.34 -19.43 6.01
N LYS A 237 0.33 -20.42 6.90
CA LYS A 237 -0.75 -20.65 7.86
C LYS A 237 -1.03 -19.31 8.50
N VAL A 238 -2.25 -18.78 8.33
CA VAL A 238 -2.70 -17.52 8.95
C VAL A 238 -2.09 -17.43 10.34
N SER A 239 -1.13 -16.51 10.49
CA SER A 239 -0.36 -16.30 11.72
C SER A 239 -1.32 -16.29 12.90
N LYS A 240 -1.09 -17.15 13.90
CA LYS A 240 -1.99 -17.20 15.06
C LYS A 240 -1.90 -15.82 15.72
N LYS A 241 -3.01 -15.32 16.26
CA LYS A 241 -3.06 -13.99 16.93
C LYS A 241 -1.92 -13.80 17.96
N MET A 242 -1.41 -14.89 18.51
CA MET A 242 -0.28 -14.96 19.44
C MET A 242 1.09 -14.61 18.82
N ASP A 243 1.29 -14.86 17.53
CA ASP A 243 2.57 -14.65 16.85
C ASP A 243 2.86 -13.15 16.62
N HIS A 244 1.84 -12.33 16.37
CA HIS A 244 2.01 -10.87 16.29
C HIS A 244 2.28 -10.22 17.66
N LEU A 245 1.76 -10.80 18.74
CA LEU A 245 2.02 -10.33 20.11
C LEU A 245 3.42 -10.75 20.61
N ARG A 246 4.05 -11.73 19.95
CA ARG A 246 5.44 -12.13 20.22
C ARG A 246 6.42 -11.01 19.87
N ALA A 247 6.15 -10.22 18.83
CA ALA A 247 6.97 -9.07 18.47
C ALA A 247 7.09 -8.04 19.61
N PHE A 248 6.04 -7.89 20.43
CA PHE A 248 6.05 -7.01 21.62
C PHE A 248 6.81 -7.60 22.82
N ARG A 249 7.29 -8.85 22.72
CA ARG A 249 8.12 -9.49 23.75
C ARG A 249 9.61 -9.53 23.38
N GLU A 250 9.94 -9.25 22.12
CA GLU A 250 11.32 -9.28 21.64
C GLU A 250 11.97 -7.90 21.77
N THR A 251 13.02 -7.80 22.58
CA THR A 251 13.72 -6.53 22.87
C THR A 251 14.19 -5.82 21.60
N LYS A 252 14.65 -6.56 20.59
CA LYS A 252 15.09 -5.99 19.30
C LYS A 252 13.95 -5.33 18.55
N SER A 253 12.78 -5.96 18.52
CA SER A 253 11.56 -5.43 17.92
C SER A 253 11.04 -4.22 18.70
N LEU A 254 11.06 -4.26 20.03
CA LEU A 254 10.70 -3.12 20.88
C LEU A 254 11.63 -1.92 20.68
N LEU A 255 12.94 -2.14 20.64
CA LEU A 255 13.94 -1.10 20.35
C LEU A 255 13.74 -0.50 18.96
N LEU A 256 13.43 -1.33 17.96
CA LEU A 256 13.14 -0.88 16.60
C LEU A 256 11.84 -0.05 16.56
N MET A 257 10.78 -0.49 17.23
CA MET A 257 9.51 0.25 17.32
C MET A 257 9.68 1.58 18.05
N ALA A 258 10.44 1.61 19.15
CA ALA A 258 10.76 2.83 19.88
C ALA A 258 11.59 3.79 19.02
N GLY A 259 12.62 3.28 18.33
CA GLY A 259 13.44 4.06 17.40
C GLY A 259 12.62 4.67 16.27
N PHE A 260 11.77 3.89 15.60
CA PHE A 260 10.87 4.40 14.57
C PHE A 260 9.87 5.42 15.10
N SER A 261 9.35 5.22 16.31
CA SER A 261 8.43 6.17 16.95
C SER A 261 9.11 7.51 17.20
N LEU A 262 10.35 7.50 17.73
CA LEU A 262 11.15 8.71 17.96
C LEU A 262 11.54 9.41 16.65
N ILE A 263 11.95 8.65 15.63
CA ILE A 263 12.25 9.19 14.30
C ILE A 263 11.02 9.85 13.70
N THR A 264 9.85 9.22 13.80
CA THR A 264 8.60 9.77 13.26
C THR A 264 8.26 11.10 13.95
N PHE A 265 8.41 11.17 15.28
CA PHE A 265 8.20 12.40 16.03
C PHE A 265 9.17 13.52 15.59
N GLY A 266 10.43 13.17 15.32
CA GLY A 266 11.45 14.13 14.86
C GLY A 266 11.33 14.55 13.39
N ILE A 267 10.74 13.72 12.52
CA ILE A 267 10.73 13.98 11.07
C ILE A 267 9.66 14.98 10.64
N PHE A 268 8.49 14.99 11.32
CA PHE A 268 7.37 15.86 10.95
C PHE A 268 7.58 17.30 11.42
N VAL A 269 8.25 17.51 12.57
CA VAL A 269 8.47 18.85 13.13
C VAL A 269 9.18 19.80 12.16
N PRO A 270 10.31 19.45 11.52
CA PRO A 270 10.93 20.33 10.53
C PRO A 270 10.03 20.55 9.31
N ILE A 271 9.33 19.51 8.84
CA ILE A 271 8.51 19.59 7.61
C ILE A 271 7.31 20.53 7.81
N ASP A 272 6.62 20.41 8.94
CA ASP A 272 5.39 21.16 9.21
C ASP A 272 5.70 22.61 9.60
N TYR A 273 6.79 22.85 10.33
CA TYR A 273 7.12 24.18 10.87
C TYR A 273 8.08 24.99 10.01
N VAL A 274 8.69 24.43 8.96
CA VAL A 274 9.66 25.18 8.12
C VAL A 274 9.05 26.45 7.52
N VAL A 275 7.78 26.43 7.10
CA VAL A 275 7.11 27.60 6.50
C VAL A 275 6.80 28.66 7.56
N VAL A 276 6.45 28.22 8.78
CA VAL A 276 6.15 29.10 9.90
C VAL A 276 7.43 29.80 10.37
N GLU A 277 8.51 29.06 10.54
CA GLU A 277 9.81 29.58 10.96
C GLU A 277 10.42 30.50 9.90
N ALA A 278 10.32 30.11 8.62
CA ALA A 278 10.76 30.94 7.50
C ALA A 278 10.00 32.28 7.45
N ARG A 279 8.69 32.27 7.75
CA ARG A 279 7.88 33.49 7.84
C ARG A 279 8.30 34.34 9.04
N ALA A 280 8.52 33.71 10.21
CA ALA A 280 8.97 34.40 11.42
C ALA A 280 10.35 35.06 11.23
N SER A 281 11.20 34.44 10.41
CA SER A 281 12.51 34.97 10.01
C SER A 281 12.45 36.10 8.96
N GLY A 282 11.25 36.53 8.54
CA GLY A 282 11.06 37.65 7.60
C GLY A 282 11.21 37.30 6.12
N MET A 283 11.13 36.02 5.75
CA MET A 283 11.31 35.57 4.37
C MET A 283 10.13 35.97 3.48
N SER A 284 10.40 36.38 2.23
CA SER A 284 9.37 36.90 1.31
C SER A 284 8.27 35.87 1.03
N THR A 285 7.02 36.33 0.94
CA THR A 285 5.83 35.49 0.69
C THR A 285 5.90 34.68 -0.60
N GLY A 286 6.65 35.17 -1.59
CA GLY A 286 6.89 34.43 -2.83
C GLY A 286 7.70 33.15 -2.61
N ILE A 287 8.72 33.17 -1.75
CA ILE A 287 9.59 32.01 -1.46
C ILE A 287 8.90 31.01 -0.52
N LEU A 288 8.06 31.48 0.41
CA LEU A 288 7.34 30.61 1.35
C LEU A 288 6.46 29.57 0.64
N ALA A 289 5.88 29.90 -0.52
CA ALA A 289 5.09 28.98 -1.32
C ALA A 289 5.90 27.84 -1.95
N TYR A 290 7.22 28.01 -2.12
CA TYR A 290 8.11 27.03 -2.75
C TYR A 290 8.91 26.18 -1.76
N LEU A 291 8.90 26.50 -0.46
CA LEU A 291 9.67 25.80 0.56
C LEU A 291 9.32 24.31 0.68
N VAL A 292 8.02 24.00 0.74
CA VAL A 292 7.53 22.61 0.78
C VAL A 292 7.83 21.88 -0.54
N PRO A 293 7.58 22.47 -1.73
CA PRO A 293 8.07 21.93 -3.00
C PRO A 293 9.57 21.66 -3.06
N ILE A 294 10.43 22.57 -2.55
CA ILE A 294 11.89 22.41 -2.54
C ILE A 294 12.30 21.24 -1.64
N LEU A 295 11.73 21.14 -0.43
CA LEU A 295 11.94 20.00 0.48
C LEU A 295 11.54 18.67 -0.17
N ASN A 296 10.39 18.64 -0.86
CA ASN A 296 9.94 17.46 -1.59
C ASN A 296 10.81 17.18 -2.82
N SER A 297 11.33 18.20 -3.49
CA SER A 297 12.24 18.07 -4.64
C SER A 297 13.61 17.51 -4.21
N ALA A 298 14.12 17.90 -3.04
CA ALA A 298 15.36 17.36 -2.49
C ALA A 298 15.27 15.84 -2.25
N ARG A 299 14.08 15.32 -1.93
CA ARG A 299 13.84 13.87 -1.81
C ARG A 299 14.07 13.13 -3.14
N PHE A 300 13.76 13.74 -4.28
CA PHE A 300 14.07 13.17 -5.61
C PHE A 300 15.57 13.12 -5.88
N VAL A 301 16.32 14.13 -5.43
CA VAL A 301 17.78 14.19 -5.63
C VAL A 301 18.50 13.16 -4.77
N VAL A 302 18.11 13.02 -3.50
CA VAL A 302 18.67 11.97 -2.61
C VAL A 302 18.44 10.57 -3.19
N LEU A 303 17.30 10.35 -3.84
CA LEU A 303 17.00 9.11 -4.56
C LEU A 303 17.96 8.85 -5.72
N SER A 304 18.26 9.86 -6.53
CA SER A 304 19.23 9.75 -7.63
C SER A 304 20.67 9.52 -7.16
N MET A 305 21.04 10.03 -5.98
CA MET A 305 22.37 9.82 -5.40
C MET A 305 22.54 8.42 -4.80
N ILE A 306 21.49 7.86 -4.18
CA ILE A 306 21.53 6.48 -3.66
C ILE A 306 21.68 5.47 -4.81
N ASP A 307 20.99 5.69 -5.94
CA ASP A 307 21.18 4.85 -7.14
C ASP A 307 22.61 4.96 -7.71
N SER A 308 23.30 6.08 -7.52
CA SER A 308 24.69 6.30 -7.99
C SER A 308 25.76 5.71 -7.06
N ILE A 309 25.40 5.35 -5.82
CA ILE A 309 26.32 4.76 -4.82
C ILE A 309 26.22 3.22 -4.81
N ILE A 310 25.14 2.66 -5.36
CA ILE A 310 24.86 1.22 -5.35
C ILE A 310 25.23 0.53 -6.69
N VAL A 311 25.63 1.29 -7.71
CA VAL A 311 26.24 0.79 -8.96
C VAL A 311 27.75 0.90 -8.89
#